data_AF-A0A1H9FK72-F1
#
_entry.id   AF-A0A1H9FK72-F1
#
_cell.length_a   1.000
_cell.length_b   1.000
_cell.length_c   1.000
_cell.angle_alpha   90.00
_cell.angle_beta   90.00
_cell.angle_gamma   90.00
#
_symmetry.space_group_name_H-M   'P 1'
#
loop_
_entity.id
_entity.type
_entity.pdbx_description
1 polymer ?
#
loop_
_entity_poly.entity_id
_entity_poly.type
_entity_poly.pdbx_seq_one_letter_code
_entity_poly.pdbx_strand_id
1 'polypeptide(L)'
;MEMCYDGTLVMPSNYVFMSEDEMMYLDGGWDYKYSKNNIAVPIKKMYLSKNVCTAFAISVIATHRAHWYSTTVNGMGVIRIASELYAHALGYYSASLLKKIGVKASIVDDIRECGSVADIGLGDGLDLTYSLIWNVL
;
A
#
# COMPACT_ATOMS: atom_id res chain seq x y z
N MET A 1 36.80 45.41 6.24
CA MET A 1 35.44 45.88 6.55
C MET A 1 34.98 45.04 7.72
N GLU A 2 35.02 45.60 8.93
CA GLU A 2 34.70 44.88 10.17
C GLU A 2 33.20 44.55 10.18
N MET A 3 32.86 43.27 10.26
CA MET A 3 31.47 42.84 10.45
C MET A 3 31.15 42.99 11.94
N CYS A 4 30.37 44.02 12.27
CA CYS A 4 29.77 44.21 13.59
C CYS A 4 28.75 43.07 13.84
N TYR A 5 29.23 41.93 14.35
CA TYR A 5 28.37 40.85 14.82
C TYR A 5 28.00 41.14 16.29
N ASP A 6 27.06 42.06 16.48
CA ASP A 6 26.38 42.25 17.76
C ASP A 6 25.42 41.07 17.92
N GLY A 7 25.67 40.21 18.91
CA GLY A 7 25.15 38.84 19.05
C GLY A 7 23.64 38.71 19.32
N THR A 8 22.82 39.64 18.83
CA THR A 8 21.36 39.55 18.86
C THR A 8 20.87 38.99 17.54
N LEU A 9 20.39 37.74 17.58
CA LEU A 9 19.68 37.12 16.47
C LEU A 9 18.34 37.86 16.30
N VAL A 10 18.31 38.92 15.50
CA VAL A 10 17.07 39.65 15.21
C VAL A 10 16.27 38.84 14.19
N MET A 11 15.13 38.31 14.62
CA MET A 11 14.22 37.61 13.72
C MET A 11 13.74 38.61 12.64
N PRO A 12 13.83 38.27 11.34
CA PRO A 12 13.36 39.14 10.27
C PRO A 12 11.87 39.45 10.48
N SER A 13 11.51 40.72 10.30
CA SER A 13 10.18 41.28 10.58
C SER A 13 9.05 40.77 9.65
N ASN A 14 9.38 39.90 8.69
CA ASN A 14 8.43 39.24 7.80
C ASN A 14 8.48 37.73 8.06
N TYR A 15 7.61 37.24 8.96
CA TYR A 15 7.36 35.81 9.09
C TYR A 15 6.12 35.47 8.25
N VAL A 16 6.22 34.43 7.44
CA VAL A 16 5.05 33.84 6.77
C VAL A 16 4.43 32.89 7.79
N PHE A 17 3.20 33.17 8.22
CA PHE A 17 2.43 32.25 9.04
C PHE A 17 2.01 31.07 8.15
N MET A 18 2.81 30.00 8.15
CA MET A 18 2.42 28.72 7.57
C MET A 18 1.48 28.03 8.55
N SER A 19 0.32 27.59 8.07
CA SER A 19 -0.61 26.81 8.90
C SER A 19 0.04 25.49 9.32
N GLU A 20 -0.35 24.95 10.49
CA GLU A 20 0.15 23.65 10.98
C GLU A 20 -0.07 22.52 9.96
N ASP A 21 -1.12 22.64 9.13
CA ASP A 21 -1.42 21.71 8.04
C ASP A 21 -0.34 21.67 6.94
N GLU A 22 0.36 22.78 6.68
CA GLU A 22 1.48 22.85 5.73
C GLU A 22 2.83 22.45 6.37
N MET A 23 2.87 22.28 7.70
CA MET A 23 4.03 21.83 8.47
C MET A 23 4.01 20.32 8.75
N MET A 24 2.94 19.62 8.35
CA MET A 24 2.91 18.16 8.42
C MET A 24 3.75 17.59 7.27
N TYR A 25 4.92 17.03 7.61
CA TYR A 25 5.51 15.98 6.77
C TYR A 25 4.46 14.87 6.64
N LEU A 26 3.67 14.91 5.57
CA LEU A 26 2.93 13.73 5.12
C LEU A 26 4.01 12.71 4.83
N ASP A 27 4.20 11.75 5.73
CA ASP A 27 5.04 10.58 5.53
C ASP A 27 4.39 9.76 4.41
N GLY A 28 4.56 10.27 3.19
CA GLY A 28 3.82 9.96 1.99
C GLY A 28 4.44 8.77 1.31
N GLY A 29 4.19 7.60 1.88
CA GLY A 29 4.74 6.34 1.39
C GLY A 29 3.69 5.23 1.42
N TRP A 30 3.85 4.29 0.50
CA TRP A 30 3.19 3.01 0.64
C TRP A 30 3.96 2.19 1.67
N ASP A 31 3.22 1.59 2.60
CA ASP A 31 3.77 0.75 3.66
C ASP A 31 3.77 -0.70 3.19
N TYR A 32 4.96 -1.23 2.91
CA TYR A 32 5.18 -2.61 2.48
C TYR A 32 6.63 -3.04 2.71
N LYS A 33 6.86 -4.35 2.82
CA LYS A 33 8.20 -4.93 2.90
C LYS A 33 8.54 -5.61 1.58
N TYR A 34 9.59 -5.14 0.92
CA TYR A 34 10.06 -5.71 -0.33
C TYR A 34 11.13 -6.79 -0.08
N SER A 35 10.98 -7.92 -0.77
CA SER A 35 11.97 -8.97 -0.94
C SER A 35 12.05 -9.35 -2.42
N LYS A 36 13.19 -9.91 -2.84
CA LYS A 36 13.45 -10.29 -4.24
C LYS A 36 12.41 -11.26 -4.83
N ASN A 37 11.67 -11.96 -3.97
CA ASN A 37 10.65 -12.94 -4.37
C ASN A 37 9.25 -12.64 -3.81
N ASN A 38 9.09 -11.61 -2.96
CA ASN A 38 7.81 -11.34 -2.28
C ASN A 38 7.68 -9.86 -1.94
N ILE A 39 6.47 -9.32 -2.03
CA ILE A 39 6.11 -8.00 -1.53
C ILE A 39 5.03 -8.21 -0.46
N ALA A 40 5.41 -8.06 0.81
CA ALA A 40 4.48 -8.21 1.93
C ALA A 40 3.80 -6.88 2.24
N VAL A 41 2.48 -6.82 2.06
CA VAL A 41 1.68 -5.60 2.21
C VAL A 41 0.64 -5.77 3.33
N PRO A 42 0.69 -4.99 4.42
CA PRO A 42 -0.37 -5.00 5.42
C PRO A 42 -1.67 -4.46 4.82
N ILE A 43 -2.77 -5.20 4.98
CA ILE A 43 -4.05 -4.83 4.37
C ILE A 43 -4.69 -3.63 5.09
N LYS A 44 -4.97 -2.59 4.31
CA LYS A 44 -5.65 -1.35 4.72
C LYS A 44 -6.97 -1.20 3.96
N LYS A 45 -7.92 -0.49 4.55
CA LYS A 45 -9.27 -0.30 4.00
C LYS A 45 -9.27 0.38 2.62
N MET A 46 -8.27 1.20 2.35
CA MET A 46 -8.09 1.87 1.06
C MET A 46 -7.93 0.89 -0.11
N TYR A 47 -7.44 -0.34 0.13
CA TYR A 47 -7.28 -1.37 -0.89
C TYR A 47 -8.59 -2.03 -1.32
N LEU A 48 -9.75 -1.62 -0.78
CA LEU A 48 -11.05 -1.93 -1.35
C LEU A 48 -11.36 -1.13 -2.63
N SER A 49 -10.45 -0.24 -3.06
CA SER A 49 -10.56 0.51 -4.31
C SER A 49 -9.54 0.00 -5.34
N LYS A 50 -10.02 -0.45 -6.50
CA LYS A 50 -9.18 -0.88 -7.63
C LYS A 50 -8.19 0.19 -8.08
N ASN A 51 -8.59 1.47 -8.02
CA ASN A 51 -7.72 2.58 -8.40
C ASN A 51 -6.53 2.70 -7.43
N VAL A 52 -6.78 2.52 -6.14
CA VAL A 52 -5.74 2.55 -5.10
C VAL A 52 -4.80 1.35 -5.27
N CYS A 53 -5.33 0.14 -5.50
CA CYS A 53 -4.51 -1.04 -5.76
C CYS A 53 -3.65 -0.90 -7.01
N THR A 54 -4.20 -0.32 -8.07
CA THR A 54 -3.45 -0.03 -9.32
C THR A 54 -2.35 1.00 -9.07
N ALA A 55 -2.65 2.08 -8.35
CA ALA A 55 -1.66 3.11 -8.02
C ALA A 55 -0.52 2.55 -7.16
N PHE A 56 -0.84 1.72 -6.17
CA PHE A 56 0.15 0.97 -5.39
C PHE A 56 1.01 0.09 -6.30
N ALA A 57 0.40 -0.73 -7.16
CA ALA A 57 1.13 -1.63 -8.05
C ALA A 57 2.07 -0.89 -9.03
N ILE A 58 1.62 0.24 -9.59
CA ILE A 58 2.46 1.11 -10.43
C ILE A 58 3.66 1.64 -9.62
N SER A 59 3.43 2.11 -8.39
CA SER A 59 4.51 2.65 -7.54
C SER A 59 5.55 1.59 -7.17
N VAL A 60 5.11 0.36 -6.87
CA VAL A 60 6.00 -0.77 -6.58
C VAL A 60 6.82 -1.12 -7.81
N ILE A 61 6.20 -1.15 -9.00
CA ILE A 61 6.92 -1.40 -10.26
C ILE A 61 7.93 -0.31 -10.56
N ALA A 62 7.56 0.97 -10.39
CA ALA A 62 8.47 2.08 -10.60
C ALA A 62 9.68 2.03 -9.66
N THR A 63 9.47 1.61 -8.40
CA THR A 63 10.51 1.56 -7.36
C THR A 63 11.42 0.33 -7.50
N HIS A 64 10.87 -0.84 -7.82
CA HIS A 64 11.58 -2.12 -7.69
C HIS A 64 11.82 -2.86 -9.01
N ARG A 65 11.45 -2.28 -10.16
CA ARG A 65 11.73 -2.90 -11.47
C ARG A 65 13.21 -3.26 -11.61
N ALA A 66 13.47 -4.47 -12.08
CA ALA A 66 14.84 -4.95 -12.31
C ALA A 66 15.58 -4.16 -13.41
N HIS A 67 14.84 -3.58 -14.36
CA HIS A 67 15.38 -2.78 -15.44
C HIS A 67 14.51 -1.54 -15.71
N TRP A 68 15.13 -0.47 -16.19
CA TRP A 68 14.47 0.80 -16.49
C TRP A 68 13.40 0.74 -17.59
N TYR A 69 13.33 -0.38 -18.34
CA TYR A 69 12.32 -0.68 -19.34
C TYR A 69 11.34 -1.79 -18.91
N SER A 70 11.54 -2.40 -17.73
CA SER A 70 10.65 -3.46 -17.24
C SER A 70 9.34 -2.87 -16.73
N THR A 71 8.24 -3.49 -17.13
CA THR A 71 6.87 -3.22 -16.65
C THR A 71 6.42 -4.20 -15.57
N THR A 72 7.36 -4.99 -15.03
CA THR A 72 7.11 -6.03 -14.05
C THR A 72 8.09 -5.98 -12.88
N VAL A 73 7.63 -6.47 -11.73
CA VAL A 73 8.44 -6.76 -10.53
C VAL A 73 8.22 -8.21 -10.16
N ASN A 74 9.30 -8.96 -9.95
CA ASN A 74 9.26 -10.40 -9.68
C ASN A 74 8.44 -11.20 -10.72
N GLY A 75 8.44 -10.76 -11.99
CA GLY A 75 7.66 -11.37 -13.07
C GLY A 75 6.16 -11.03 -13.05
N MET A 76 5.71 -10.17 -12.14
CA MET A 76 4.31 -9.74 -12.02
C MET A 76 4.09 -8.35 -12.63
N GLY A 77 3.07 -8.23 -13.46
CA GLY A 77 2.60 -6.94 -13.99
C GLY A 77 1.66 -6.22 -13.03
N VAL A 78 1.36 -4.95 -13.35
CA VAL A 78 0.53 -4.05 -12.53
C VAL A 78 -0.80 -4.69 -12.13
N ILE A 79 -1.53 -5.25 -13.10
CA ILE A 79 -2.88 -5.79 -12.86
C ILE A 79 -2.84 -6.99 -11.92
N ARG A 80 -1.82 -7.83 -12.02
CA ARG A 80 -1.68 -9.02 -11.16
C ARG A 80 -1.48 -8.61 -9.70
N ILE A 81 -0.51 -7.74 -9.45
CA ILE A 81 -0.23 -7.16 -8.12
C ILE A 81 -1.48 -6.47 -7.56
N ALA A 82 -2.16 -5.67 -8.37
CA ALA A 82 -3.37 -4.96 -7.96
C ALA A 82 -4.52 -5.93 -7.63
N SER A 83 -4.70 -6.98 -8.43
CA SER A 83 -5.76 -7.98 -8.25
C SER A 83 -5.58 -8.82 -6.99
N GLU A 84 -4.34 -9.25 -6.72
CA GLU A 84 -3.96 -9.96 -5.49
C GLU A 84 -4.29 -9.09 -4.27
N LEU A 85 -3.79 -7.85 -4.26
CA LEU A 85 -4.01 -6.93 -3.15
C LEU A 85 -5.50 -6.63 -2.90
N TYR A 86 -6.27 -6.43 -3.98
CA TYR A 86 -7.71 -6.19 -3.91
C TYR A 86 -8.46 -7.40 -3.35
N ALA A 87 -8.10 -8.62 -3.75
CA ALA A 87 -8.72 -9.83 -3.26
C ALA A 87 -8.46 -10.08 -1.78
N HIS A 88 -7.22 -9.84 -1.31
CA HIS A 88 -6.91 -9.91 0.12
C HIS A 88 -7.69 -8.88 0.94
N ALA A 89 -7.82 -7.64 0.42
CA ALA A 89 -8.64 -6.61 1.05
C ALA A 89 -10.11 -7.02 1.14
N LEU A 90 -10.68 -7.54 0.06
CA LEU A 90 -12.04 -8.07 0.06
C LEU A 90 -12.21 -9.20 1.08
N GLY A 91 -11.31 -10.20 1.08
CA GLY A 91 -11.35 -11.32 2.02
C GLY A 91 -11.33 -10.85 3.48
N TYR A 92 -10.39 -9.97 3.83
CA TYR A 92 -10.23 -9.45 5.18
C TYR A 92 -11.44 -8.68 5.69
N TYR A 93 -11.97 -7.75 4.88
CA TYR A 93 -13.10 -6.91 5.31
C TYR A 93 -14.46 -7.61 5.18
N SER A 94 -14.62 -8.54 4.24
CA SER A 94 -15.84 -9.34 4.09
C SER A 94 -15.97 -10.46 5.13
N ALA A 95 -14.88 -10.88 5.78
CA ALA A 95 -14.89 -11.89 6.84
C ALA A 95 -15.91 -11.56 7.96
N SER A 96 -16.04 -10.29 8.31
CA SER A 96 -17.04 -9.84 9.30
C SER A 96 -18.49 -10.10 8.87
N LEU A 97 -18.78 -10.12 7.57
CA LEU A 97 -20.08 -10.47 7.01
C LEU A 97 -20.31 -11.99 7.05
N LEU A 98 -19.25 -12.79 6.85
CA LEU A 98 -19.31 -14.26 6.96
C LEU A 98 -19.78 -14.71 8.35
N LYS A 99 -19.37 -14.00 9.40
CA LYS A 99 -19.85 -14.24 10.77
C LYS A 99 -21.35 -13.98 10.93
N LYS A 100 -21.90 -12.98 10.23
CA LYS A 100 -23.33 -12.62 10.29
C LYS A 100 -24.22 -13.62 9.56
N ILE A 101 -23.73 -14.25 8.51
CA ILE A 101 -24.46 -15.27 7.73
C ILE A 101 -24.35 -16.68 8.36
N GLY A 102 -23.73 -16.81 9.53
CA GLY A 102 -23.68 -18.06 10.29
C GLY A 102 -22.49 -18.97 10.00
N VAL A 103 -21.44 -18.47 9.32
CA VAL A 103 -20.18 -19.22 9.19
C VAL A 103 -19.51 -19.35 10.55
N LYS A 104 -18.94 -20.53 10.83
CA LYS A 104 -18.27 -20.85 12.10
C LYS A 104 -17.16 -19.83 12.39
N ALA A 105 -17.13 -19.29 13.61
CA ALA A 105 -16.21 -18.21 13.98
C ALA A 105 -14.74 -18.56 13.74
N SER A 106 -14.33 -19.81 13.99
CA SER A 106 -12.95 -20.26 13.74
C SER A 106 -12.53 -20.06 12.28
N ILE A 107 -13.41 -20.39 11.32
CA ILE A 107 -13.13 -20.23 9.89
C ILE A 107 -13.01 -18.74 9.53
N VAL A 108 -13.82 -17.89 10.15
CA VAL A 108 -13.79 -16.44 9.93
C VAL A 108 -12.50 -15.83 10.47
N ASP A 109 -12.05 -16.28 11.63
CA ASP A 109 -10.81 -15.83 12.26
C ASP A 109 -9.59 -16.28 11.43
N ASP A 110 -9.59 -17.52 10.93
CA ASP A 110 -8.57 -18.03 9.99
C ASP A 110 -8.51 -17.16 8.71
N ILE A 111 -9.66 -16.83 8.11
CA ILE A 111 -9.72 -15.96 6.92
C ILE A 111 -9.17 -14.56 7.22
N ARG A 112 -9.46 -14.01 8.40
CA ARG A 112 -8.91 -12.71 8.80
C ARG A 112 -7.41 -12.76 8.99
N GLU A 113 -6.90 -13.83 9.59
CA GLU A 113 -5.47 -13.99 9.81
C GLU A 113 -4.73 -14.10 8.47
N CYS A 114 -5.21 -14.98 7.57
CA CYS A 114 -4.66 -15.13 6.22
C CYS A 114 -4.82 -13.85 5.35
N GLY A 115 -5.91 -13.10 5.55
CA GLY A 115 -6.18 -11.87 4.80
C GLY A 115 -5.48 -10.62 5.36
N SER A 116 -4.81 -10.71 6.51
CA SER A 116 -4.25 -9.53 7.19
C SER A 116 -3.03 -8.93 6.48
N VAL A 117 -2.26 -9.78 5.80
CA VAL A 117 -1.09 -9.40 4.99
C VAL A 117 -1.22 -10.07 3.64
N ALA A 118 -1.02 -9.31 2.56
CA ALA A 118 -0.89 -9.86 1.22
C ALA A 118 0.59 -10.13 0.93
N ASP A 119 0.94 -11.38 0.68
CA ASP A 119 2.27 -11.80 0.23
C ASP A 119 2.29 -11.95 -1.29
N ILE A 120 2.52 -10.82 -1.97
CA ILE A 120 2.44 -10.73 -3.42
C ILE A 120 3.71 -11.31 -4.05
N GLY A 121 3.55 -12.34 -4.88
CA GLY A 121 4.65 -12.94 -5.66
C GLY A 121 5.23 -14.25 -5.13
N LEU A 122 4.68 -14.81 -4.06
CA LEU A 122 5.09 -16.14 -3.56
C LEU A 122 4.64 -17.31 -4.46
N GLY A 123 3.86 -17.07 -5.51
CA GLY A 123 3.44 -18.11 -6.45
C GLY A 123 2.49 -19.13 -5.82
N ASP A 124 1.43 -18.63 -5.17
CA ASP A 124 0.38 -19.44 -4.53
C ASP A 124 -0.54 -20.18 -5.53
N GLY A 125 -0.40 -19.90 -6.83
CA GLY A 125 -1.20 -20.54 -7.89
C GLY A 125 -2.64 -20.02 -7.97
N LEU A 126 -2.98 -18.94 -7.27
CA LEU A 126 -4.33 -18.38 -7.21
C LEU A 126 -4.57 -17.25 -8.22
N ASP A 127 -3.63 -17.04 -9.15
CA ASP A 127 -3.66 -15.99 -10.19
C ASP A 127 -5.00 -15.88 -10.92
N LEU A 128 -5.61 -17.01 -11.29
CA LEU A 128 -6.91 -17.04 -11.95
C LEU A 128 -8.04 -16.54 -11.04
N THR A 129 -8.00 -16.92 -9.76
CA THR A 129 -8.97 -16.48 -8.76
C THR A 129 -8.90 -14.98 -8.56
N TYR A 130 -7.69 -14.43 -8.45
CA TYR A 130 -7.48 -12.98 -8.32
C TYR A 130 -7.95 -12.22 -9.55
N SER A 131 -7.66 -12.74 -10.75
CA SER A 131 -8.15 -12.16 -11.99
C SER A 131 -9.68 -12.19 -12.10
N LEU A 132 -10.32 -13.27 -11.68
CA LEU A 132 -11.78 -13.37 -11.66
C LEU A 132 -12.39 -12.36 -10.69
N ILE A 133 -11.88 -12.29 -9.46
CA ILE A 133 -12.33 -11.32 -8.45
C ILE A 133 -12.21 -9.90 -9.01
N TRP A 134 -11.08 -9.56 -9.62
CA TRP A 134 -10.82 -8.24 -10.18
C TRP A 134 -11.78 -7.85 -11.33
N ASN A 135 -12.21 -8.80 -12.15
CA ASN A 135 -13.09 -8.51 -13.30
C ASN A 135 -14.58 -8.55 -12.94
N VAL A 136 -14.96 -9.31 -11.91
CA VAL A 136 -16.37 -9.52 -11.53
C VAL A 136 -16.85 -8.53 -10.48
N LEU A 137 -16.01 -8.22 -9.48
CA LEU A 137 -16.29 -7.29 -8.38
C LEU A 137 -15.48 -6.03 -8.58
#